data_AF-A0A849UAN9-F1
#
_entry.id   AF-A0A849UAN9-F1
#
_cell.length_a   1.000
_cell.length_b   1.000
_cell.length_c   1.000
_cell.angle_alpha   90.00
_cell.angle_beta   90.00
_cell.angle_gamma   90.00
#
_symmetry.space_group_name_H-M   'P 1'
#
loop_
_entity.id
_entity.type
_entity.pdbx_description
1 polymer ?
#
loop_
_entity_poly.entity_id
_entity_poly.type
_entity_poly.pdbx_seq_one_letter_code
_entity_poly.pdbx_strand_id
1 'polypeptide(L)'
;METLTAKQDRIGARVPHEVYETLCRAAELTGATVNQFLVQSALKEAQAVIEREEVIRLSPRDWNWLLDLMENPPQPNAKLQAAIKHYQDAKQNDADNTFNWQP
;
A
#
# COMPACT_ATOMS: atom_id res chain seq x y z
N MET A 1 11.53 -28.66 20.27
CA MET A 1 10.37 -27.98 19.67
C MET A 1 10.32 -26.58 20.23
N GLU A 2 10.92 -25.63 19.53
CA GLU A 2 10.90 -24.22 19.93
C GLU A 2 9.51 -23.66 19.63
N THR A 3 8.79 -23.28 20.69
CA THR A 3 7.53 -22.55 20.56
C THR A 3 7.86 -21.12 20.14
N LEU A 4 7.69 -20.82 18.86
CA LEU A 4 7.71 -19.44 18.33
C LEU A 4 6.66 -18.63 19.09
N THR A 5 7.08 -17.92 20.12
CA THR A 5 6.23 -17.02 20.88
C THR A 5 5.88 -15.86 19.96
N ALA A 6 4.62 -15.77 19.54
CA ALA A 6 4.15 -14.69 18.69
C ALA A 6 4.43 -13.35 19.38
N LYS A 7 5.19 -12.49 18.74
CA LYS A 7 5.49 -11.15 19.23
C LYS A 7 4.17 -10.36 19.32
N GLN A 8 3.82 -9.89 20.51
CA GLN A 8 2.63 -9.10 20.77
C GLN A 8 3.02 -7.65 21.01
N ASP A 9 2.53 -6.74 20.16
CA ASP A 9 2.71 -5.31 20.32
C ASP A 9 1.47 -4.69 20.99
N ARG A 10 1.67 -3.65 21.83
CA ARG A 10 0.58 -2.97 22.55
C ARG A 10 0.18 -1.70 21.82
N ILE A 11 -1.13 -1.52 21.64
CA ILE A 11 -1.72 -0.29 21.10
C ILE A 11 -2.42 0.44 22.24
N GLY A 12 -2.05 1.70 22.47
CA GLY A 12 -2.63 2.54 23.52
C GLY A 12 -3.01 3.92 22.98
N ALA A 13 -4.21 4.38 23.30
CA ALA A 13 -4.71 5.71 22.94
C ALA A 13 -5.46 6.34 24.11
N ARG A 14 -5.39 7.67 24.22
CA ARG A 14 -6.22 8.45 25.14
C ARG A 14 -7.31 9.13 24.33
N VAL A 15 -8.55 9.01 24.78
CA VAL A 15 -9.71 9.59 24.12
C VAL A 15 -10.56 10.37 25.12
N PRO A 16 -11.30 11.40 24.68
CA PRO A 16 -12.32 12.04 25.51
C PRO A 16 -13.39 11.04 25.99
N HIS A 17 -14.04 11.37 27.10
CA HIS A 17 -15.05 10.50 27.71
C HIS A 17 -16.21 10.18 26.75
N GLU A 18 -16.72 11.17 26.01
CA GLU A 18 -17.81 10.99 25.03
C GLU A 18 -17.45 9.96 23.93
N VAL A 19 -16.19 9.94 23.50
CA VAL A 19 -15.70 9.02 22.49
C VAL A 19 -15.64 7.61 23.08
N TYR A 20 -15.17 7.50 24.33
CA TYR A 20 -15.14 6.23 25.03
C TYR A 20 -16.54 5.63 25.21
N GLU A 21 -17.53 6.44 25.62
CA GLU A 21 -18.93 5.98 25.74
C GLU A 21 -19.49 5.48 24.41
N THR A 22 -19.19 6.17 23.31
CA THR A 22 -19.59 5.76 21.97
C THR A 22 -18.98 4.41 21.59
N LEU A 23 -17.68 4.21 21.87
CA LEU A 23 -16.99 2.94 21.64
C LEU A 23 -17.55 1.81 22.51
N CYS A 24 -17.88 2.08 23.77
CA CYS A 24 -18.53 1.11 24.65
C CYS A 24 -19.87 0.65 24.09
N ARG A 25 -20.73 1.60 23.71
CA ARG A 25 -22.04 1.30 23.13
C ARG A 25 -21.91 0.49 21.84
N ALA A 26 -20.97 0.84 20.97
CA ALA A 26 -20.74 0.08 19.74
C ALA A 26 -20.26 -1.35 20.04
N ALA A 27 -19.34 -1.51 20.99
CA ALA A 27 -18.83 -2.81 21.42
C ALA A 27 -19.97 -3.70 21.97
N GLU A 28 -20.84 -3.14 22.82
CA GLU A 28 -22.03 -3.82 23.35
C GLU A 28 -22.96 -4.32 22.22
N LEU A 29 -23.27 -3.45 21.25
CA LEU A 29 -24.13 -3.82 20.11
C LEU A 29 -23.53 -4.94 19.25
N THR A 30 -22.19 -5.03 19.18
CA THR A 30 -21.48 -6.09 18.46
C THR A 30 -21.21 -7.34 19.30
N GLY A 31 -21.56 -7.35 20.59
CA GLY A 31 -21.26 -8.47 21.50
C GLY A 31 -19.77 -8.64 21.76
N ALA A 32 -18.99 -7.56 21.71
CA ALA A 32 -17.54 -7.56 21.89
C ALA A 32 -17.12 -6.67 23.07
N THR A 33 -15.91 -6.91 23.60
CA THR A 33 -15.29 -5.95 24.52
C THR A 33 -14.83 -4.70 23.77
N VAL A 34 -14.69 -3.57 24.48
CA VAL A 34 -14.21 -2.30 23.88
C VAL A 34 -12.87 -2.46 23.18
N ASN A 35 -11.93 -3.20 23.77
CA ASN A 35 -10.63 -3.46 23.15
C ASN A 35 -10.74 -4.31 21.88
N GLN A 36 -11.59 -5.34 21.87
CA GLN A 36 -11.83 -6.15 20.67
C GLN A 36 -12.45 -5.30 19.56
N PHE A 37 -13.46 -4.51 19.89
CA PHE A 37 -14.11 -3.61 18.94
C PHE A 37 -13.12 -2.59 18.36
N LEU A 38 -12.26 -2.01 19.21
CA LEU A 38 -11.22 -1.07 18.79
C LEU A 38 -10.26 -1.70 17.78
N VAL A 39 -9.71 -2.89 18.11
CA VAL A 39 -8.76 -3.59 17.24
C VAL A 39 -9.41 -3.99 15.92
N GLN A 40 -10.64 -4.53 15.96
CA GLN A 40 -11.37 -4.92 14.75
C GLN A 40 -11.68 -3.71 13.86
N SER A 41 -12.12 -2.60 14.45
CA SER A 41 -12.43 -1.37 13.72
C SER A 41 -11.18 -0.74 13.11
N ALA A 42 -10.09 -0.67 13.88
CA ALA A 42 -8.82 -0.16 13.39
C ALA A 42 -8.25 -1.03 12.26
N LEU A 43 -8.32 -2.35 12.39
CA LEU A 43 -7.87 -3.28 11.35
C LEU A 43 -8.70 -3.14 10.07
N LYS A 44 -10.03 -3.02 10.19
CA LYS A 44 -10.92 -2.82 9.06
C LYS A 44 -10.58 -1.55 8.29
N GLU A 45 -10.38 -0.44 9.00
CA GLU A 45 -10.02 0.84 8.38
C GLU A 45 -8.62 0.78 7.76
N ALA A 46 -7.65 0.20 8.46
CA ALA A 46 -6.29 0.01 7.93
C ALA A 46 -6.30 -0.79 6.63
N GLN A 47 -7.06 -1.89 6.57
CA GLN A 47 -7.19 -2.71 5.37
C GLN A 47 -7.85 -1.95 4.22
N ALA A 48 -8.87 -1.13 4.50
CA ALA A 48 -9.53 -0.32 3.50
C ALA A 48 -8.61 0.76 2.92
N VAL A 49 -7.78 1.40 3.77
CA VAL A 49 -6.78 2.38 3.33
C VAL A 49 -5.72 1.71 2.46
N ILE A 50 -5.16 0.57 2.90
CA ILE A 50 -4.16 -0.18 2.11
C ILE A 50 -4.75 -0.60 0.76
N GLU A 51 -5.96 -1.15 0.76
CA GLU A 51 -6.61 -1.58 -0.47
C GLU A 51 -6.84 -0.40 -1.44
N ARG A 52 -7.23 0.78 -0.93
CA ARG A 52 -7.45 1.95 -1.76
C ARG A 52 -6.17 2.44 -2.45
N GLU A 53 -5.03 2.36 -1.78
CA GLU A 53 -3.76 2.87 -2.33
C GLU A 53 -3.04 1.82 -3.21
N GLU A 54 -3.18 0.54 -2.89
CA GLU A 54 -2.41 -0.53 -3.56
C GLU A 54 -3.20 -1.28 -4.64
N VAL A 55 -4.54 -1.24 -4.62
CA VAL A 55 -5.36 -2.05 -5.53
C VAL A 55 -6.03 -1.20 -6.59
N ILE A 56 -5.63 -1.42 -7.85
CA ILE A 56 -6.32 -0.86 -9.01
C ILE A 56 -7.54 -1.74 -9.32
N ARG A 57 -8.74 -1.25 -9.01
CA ARG A 57 -9.99 -1.92 -9.38
C ARG A 57 -10.40 -1.53 -10.80
N LEU A 58 -10.43 -2.51 -11.70
CA LEU A 58 -10.80 -2.33 -13.10
C LEU A 58 -12.24 -2.79 -13.34
N SER A 59 -12.97 -2.07 -14.21
CA SER A 59 -14.25 -2.56 -14.70
C SER A 59 -14.03 -3.79 -15.60
N PRO A 60 -15.05 -4.63 -15.84
CA PRO A 60 -14.90 -5.75 -16.77
C PRO A 60 -14.40 -5.34 -18.16
N ARG A 61 -14.81 -4.13 -18.62
CA ARG A 61 -14.34 -3.56 -19.88
C ARG A 61 -12.85 -3.24 -19.83
N ASP A 62 -12.41 -2.54 -18.78
CA ASP A 62 -11.00 -2.12 -18.64
C ASP A 62 -10.09 -3.32 -18.40
N TRP A 63 -10.61 -4.35 -17.73
CA TRP A 63 -9.93 -5.63 -17.53
C TRP A 63 -9.67 -6.34 -18.86
N ASN A 64 -10.68 -6.46 -19.72
CA ASN A 64 -10.51 -7.04 -21.05
C ASN A 64 -9.52 -6.22 -21.89
N TRP A 65 -9.62 -4.90 -21.85
CA TRP A 65 -8.67 -4.02 -22.54
C TRP A 65 -7.23 -4.20 -22.05
N LEU A 66 -7.04 -4.32 -20.73
CA LEU A 66 -5.71 -4.58 -20.14
C LEU A 66 -5.19 -5.97 -20.56
N LEU A 67 -6.03 -7.00 -20.52
CA LEU A 67 -5.65 -8.34 -20.95
C LEU A 67 -5.22 -8.37 -22.42
N ASP A 68 -6.00 -7.74 -23.31
CA ASP A 68 -5.66 -7.63 -24.72
C ASP A 68 -4.28 -6.97 -24.93
N LEU A 69 -3.98 -5.92 -24.15
CA LEU A 69 -2.67 -5.25 -24.17
C LEU A 69 -1.53 -6.09 -23.62
N MET A 70 -1.79 -6.96 -22.63
CA MET A 70 -0.80 -7.88 -22.08
C MET A 70 -0.50 -9.03 -23.04
N GLU A 71 -1.52 -9.58 -23.70
CA GLU A 71 -1.38 -10.67 -24.67
C GLU A 71 -0.78 -10.19 -25.99
N ASN A 72 -1.16 -8.98 -26.44
CA ASN A 72 -0.71 -8.37 -27.68
C ASN A 72 -0.07 -7.00 -27.42
N PRO A 73 1.15 -6.96 -26.86
CA PRO A 73 1.80 -5.70 -26.52
C PRO A 73 2.07 -4.89 -27.80
N PRO A 74 1.59 -3.63 -27.90
CA PRO A 74 1.83 -2.79 -29.05
C PRO A 74 3.30 -2.36 -29.13
N GLN A 75 3.77 -2.09 -30.34
CA GLN A 75 5.13 -1.59 -30.56
C GLN A 75 5.34 -0.22 -29.87
N PRO A 76 6.50 0.01 -29.22
CA PRO A 76 6.81 1.29 -28.58
C PRO A 76 6.73 2.45 -29.57
N ASN A 77 5.97 3.49 -29.23
CA ASN A 77 5.87 4.68 -30.08
C ASN A 77 7.19 5.48 -30.10
N ALA A 78 7.35 6.37 -31.09
CA ALA A 78 8.58 7.15 -31.26
C ALA A 78 8.96 7.98 -30.02
N LYS A 79 7.96 8.50 -29.28
CA LYS A 79 8.20 9.26 -28.04
C LYS A 79 8.73 8.38 -26.92
N LEU A 80 8.20 7.18 -26.75
CA LEU A 80 8.65 6.19 -25.76
C LEU A 80 10.07 5.71 -26.09
N GLN A 81 10.36 5.46 -27.37
CA GLN A 81 11.72 5.11 -27.81
C GLN A 81 12.74 6.22 -27.49
N ALA A 82 12.37 7.49 -27.74
CA ALA A 82 13.23 8.63 -27.40
C ALA A 82 13.44 8.76 -25.88
N ALA A 83 12.39 8.56 -25.08
CA ALA A 83 12.47 8.59 -23.62
C ALA A 83 13.36 7.45 -23.06
N ILE A 84 13.26 6.25 -23.62
CA ILE A 84 14.12 5.11 -23.25
C ILE A 84 15.58 5.43 -23.56
N LYS A 85 15.90 5.99 -24.73
CA LYS A 85 17.26 6.41 -25.08
C LYS A 85 17.80 7.43 -24.09
N HIS A 86 17.02 8.48 -23.81
CA HIS A 86 17.41 9.51 -22.84
C HIS A 86 17.64 8.94 -21.43
N TYR A 87 16.81 8.00 -20.99
CA TYR A 87 17.00 7.31 -19.71
C TYR A 87 18.29 6.47 -19.69
N GLN A 88 18.60 5.77 -20.78
CA GLN A 88 19.83 4.98 -20.90
C GLN A 88 21.07 5.86 -20.89
N ASP A 89 21.06 6.98 -21.62
CA ASP A 89 22.15 7.95 -21.65
C ASP A 89 22.38 8.54 -20.25
N ALA A 90 21.31 8.94 -19.54
CA ALA A 90 21.40 9.43 -18.16
C ALA A 90 21.99 8.38 -17.20
N LYS A 91 21.57 7.12 -17.32
CA LYS A 91 22.10 6.01 -16.50
C LYS A 91 23.57 5.70 -16.80
N GLN A 92 24.00 5.83 -18.05
CA GLN A 92 25.41 5.66 -18.43
C GLN A 92 26.28 6.80 -17.87
N ASN A 93 25.77 8.04 -17.88
CA ASN A 93 26.46 9.18 -17.28
C ASN A 93 26.63 9.06 -15.75
N ASP A 94 25.74 8.36 -15.04
CA ASP A 94 25.91 8.06 -13.62
C ASP A 94 27.01 7.02 -13.33
N ALA A 95 27.27 6.10 -14.28
CA ALA A 95 28.35 5.12 -14.16
C ALA A 95 29.72 5.72 -14.53
N ASP A 96 29.76 6.71 -15.43
CA ASP A 96 30.97 7.45 -15.81
C ASP A 96 31.28 8.63 -14.87
N ASN A 97 30.33 9.08 -14.06
CA ASN A 97 30.56 10.03 -12.96
C ASN A 97 31.18 9.31 -11.74
N THR A 98 32.38 8.78 -11.91
CA THR A 98 33.26 8.53 -10.76
C THR A 98 33.56 9.89 -10.13
N PHE A 99 32.86 10.22 -9.04
CA PHE A 99 33.07 11.45 -8.28
C PHE A 99 34.55 11.54 -7.87
N ASN A 100 35.34 12.30 -8.63
CA ASN A 100 36.76 12.45 -8.40
C ASN A 100 36.97 13.51 -7.32
N TRP A 101 36.78 13.10 -6.08
CA TRP A 101 37.08 13.92 -4.91
C TRP A 101 38.61 14.08 -4.78
N GLN A 102 39.09 15.32 -4.79
CA GLN A 102 40.46 15.65 -4.41
C GLN A 102 40.43 16.39 -3.06
N PRO A 103 41.26 15.96 -2.07
CA PRO A 103 41.33 16.56 -0.74
C PRO A 103 41.83 18.01 -0.74
#